data_AF-A0A9E4HCD7-F1
#
_entry.id   AF-A0A9E4HCD7-F1
#
_cell.length_a   1.000
_cell.length_b   1.000
_cell.length_c   1.000
_cell.angle_alpha   90.00
_cell.angle_beta   90.00
_cell.angle_gamma   90.00
#
_symmetry.space_group_name_H-M   'P 1'
#
loop_
_entity.id
_entity.type
_entity.pdbx_description
1 polymer ?
#
loop_
_entity_poly.entity_id
_entity_poly.type
_entity_poly.pdbx_seq_one_letter_code
_entity_poly.pdbx_strand_id
1 'polypeptide(L)'
;MEENRDEVFSRRVRAGKRTYYIDVRSTRSGGDYYLTITESKRTGESEREKFKIFLYKEDFEKFKTALLEALDYAYIELEKIDALPRDYFASDEEVSDIDSDDNADSENDDKGF
;
A
#
# COMPACT_ATOMS: atom_id res chain seq x y z
N MET A 1 -3.05 10.00 -20.61
CA MET A 1 -3.26 10.65 -19.29
C MET A 1 -4.69 10.37 -18.85
N GLU A 2 -4.95 9.19 -18.28
CA GLU A 2 -6.28 8.86 -17.75
C GLU A 2 -6.20 7.75 -16.67
N GLU A 3 -5.10 7.65 -15.92
CA GLU A 3 -4.90 6.53 -14.96
C GLU A 3 -5.44 6.80 -13.54
N ASN A 4 -6.08 7.94 -13.31
CA ASN A 4 -6.49 8.36 -11.96
C ASN A 4 -8.01 8.55 -11.78
N ARG A 5 -8.83 8.13 -12.75
CA ARG A 5 -10.29 8.34 -12.69
C ARG A 5 -11.00 7.43 -11.69
N ASP A 6 -10.38 6.30 -11.34
CA ASP A 6 -10.99 5.28 -10.49
C ASP A 6 -10.40 5.26 -9.07
N GLU A 7 -9.40 6.09 -8.76
CA GLU A 7 -8.79 6.17 -7.42
C GLU A 7 -9.50 7.23 -6.58
N VAL A 8 -10.08 6.80 -5.47
CA VAL A 8 -10.94 7.62 -4.59
C VAL A 8 -10.16 8.11 -3.37
N PHE A 9 -9.17 7.32 -2.95
CA PHE A 9 -8.29 7.62 -1.82
C PHE A 9 -6.97 6.87 -2.01
N SER A 10 -5.86 7.48 -1.59
CA SER A 10 -4.57 6.81 -1.47
C SER A 10 -3.82 7.28 -0.23
N ARG A 11 -3.17 6.34 0.46
CA ARG A 11 -2.23 6.61 1.54
C ARG A 11 -0.92 5.90 1.28
N ARG A 12 0.16 6.68 1.20
CA ARG A 12 1.54 6.20 1.14
C ARG A 12 2.17 6.14 2.53
N VAL A 13 2.82 5.04 2.86
CA VAL A 13 3.59 4.87 4.11
C VAL A 13 5.01 4.43 3.76
N ARG A 14 6.01 5.28 4.04
CA ARG A 14 7.43 4.96 3.83
C ARG A 14 7.99 4.27 5.08
N ALA A 15 8.66 3.13 4.90
CA ALA A 15 9.24 2.32 5.96
C ALA A 15 10.61 1.78 5.52
N GLY A 16 11.64 2.63 5.57
CA GLY A 16 12.99 2.28 5.14
C GLY A 16 13.05 1.88 3.65
N LYS A 17 13.41 0.63 3.35
CA LYS A 17 13.47 0.10 1.97
C LYS A 17 12.10 -0.29 1.40
N ARG A 18 11.03 -0.22 2.19
CA ARG A 18 9.67 -0.58 1.80
C ARG A 18 8.80 0.67 1.75
N THR A 19 7.89 0.71 0.79
CA THR A 19 6.82 1.71 0.71
C THR A 19 5.49 0.96 0.57
N TYR A 20 4.56 1.26 1.45
CA TYR A 20 3.20 0.73 1.38
C TYR A 20 2.28 1.76 0.75
N TYR A 21 1.39 1.30 -0.12
CA TYR A 21 0.32 2.09 -0.74
C TYR A 21 -1.00 1.43 -0.37
N ILE A 22 -1.91 2.18 0.24
CA ILE A 22 -3.23 1.73 0.63
C ILE A 22 -4.22 2.61 -0.12
N ASP A 23 -4.82 2.06 -1.18
CA ASP A 23 -5.68 2.81 -2.09
C ASP A 23 -7.11 2.26 -2.05
N VAL A 24 -8.10 3.16 -2.14
CA VAL A 24 -9.50 2.84 -2.38
C VAL A 24 -9.79 3.13 -3.85
N ARG A 25 -10.28 2.13 -4.57
CA ARG A 25 -10.60 2.24 -5.99
C ARG A 25 -12.06 1.89 -6.26
N SER A 26 -12.68 2.59 -7.21
CA SER A 26 -14.00 2.23 -7.73
C SER A 26 -13.89 1.15 -8.81
N THR A 27 -14.90 0.31 -8.91
CA THR A 27 -15.06 -0.60 -10.06
C THR A 27 -15.40 0.19 -11.32
N ARG A 28 -15.10 -0.37 -12.50
CA ARG A 28 -15.38 0.27 -13.79
C ARG A 28 -16.87 0.60 -14.02
N SER A 29 -17.78 -0.08 -13.33
CA SER A 29 -19.22 0.19 -13.36
C SER A 29 -19.66 1.34 -12.45
N GLY A 30 -18.75 1.90 -11.64
CA GLY A 30 -18.99 3.08 -10.80
C GLY A 30 -19.87 2.84 -9.57
N GLY A 31 -20.18 1.59 -9.23
CA GLY A 31 -21.11 1.24 -8.15
C GLY A 31 -20.49 0.60 -6.91
N ASP A 32 -19.24 0.14 -7.00
CA ASP A 32 -18.58 -0.62 -5.94
C ASP A 32 -17.15 -0.13 -5.70
N TYR A 33 -16.63 -0.41 -4.51
CA TYR A 33 -15.27 -0.06 -4.10
C TYR A 33 -14.50 -1.29 -3.65
N TYR A 34 -13.18 -1.26 -3.85
CA TYR A 34 -12.24 -2.26 -3.38
C TYR A 34 -10.95 -1.57 -2.91
N LEU A 35 -10.19 -2.23 -2.05
CA LEU A 35 -8.88 -1.77 -1.61
C LEU A 35 -7.77 -2.43 -2.43
N THR A 36 -6.74 -1.67 -2.75
CA THR A 36 -5.43 -2.21 -3.12
C THR A 36 -4.42 -1.88 -2.04
N ILE A 37 -3.77 -2.92 -1.49
CA ILE A 37 -2.64 -2.76 -0.59
C ILE A 37 -1.40 -3.22 -1.36
N THR A 38 -0.51 -2.29 -1.65
CA THR A 38 0.73 -2.58 -2.39
C THR A 38 1.94 -2.35 -1.51
N GLU A 39 2.78 -3.35 -1.35
CA GLU A 39 4.13 -3.18 -0.85
C GLU A 39 5.08 -3.05 -2.05
N SER A 40 5.87 -1.97 -2.09
CA SER A 40 7.03 -1.84 -2.97
C SER A 40 8.31 -1.90 -2.15
N LYS A 41 9.16 -2.90 -2.43
CA LYS A 41 10.42 -3.12 -1.74
C LYS A 41 11.58 -2.84 -2.70
N ARG A 42 12.48 -1.94 -2.33
CA ARG A 42 13.70 -1.67 -3.08
C ARG A 42 14.70 -2.82 -2.91
N THR A 43 15.03 -3.51 -4.00
CA THR A 43 15.98 -4.64 -4.03
C THR A 43 17.37 -4.26 -4.55
N GLY A 44 17.45 -3.25 -5.41
CA GLY A 44 18.68 -2.67 -5.95
C GLY A 44 18.63 -1.15 -5.97
N GLU A 45 19.54 -0.49 -6.68
CA GLU A 45 19.49 0.98 -6.84
C GLU A 45 18.22 1.41 -7.60
N SER A 46 17.88 0.68 -8.66
CA SER A 46 16.70 0.95 -9.50
C SER A 46 15.66 -0.17 -9.50
N GLU A 47 15.95 -1.30 -8.86
CA GLU A 47 15.04 -2.46 -8.85
C GLU A 47 14.07 -2.40 -7.67
N ARG A 48 12.79 -2.69 -7.96
CA ARG A 48 11.71 -2.73 -6.98
C ARG A 48 10.85 -3.97 -7.18
N GLU A 49 10.68 -4.74 -6.12
CA GLU A 49 9.68 -5.82 -6.05
C GLU A 49 8.35 -5.23 -5.58
N LYS A 50 7.24 -5.58 -6.23
CA LYS A 50 5.90 -5.15 -5.83
C LYS A 50 5.04 -6.35 -5.47
N PHE A 51 4.46 -6.33 -4.27
CA PHE A 51 3.43 -7.27 -3.83
C PHE A 51 2.12 -6.51 -3.71
N LYS A 52 1.06 -6.98 -4.38
CA LYS A 52 -0.24 -6.30 -4.41
C LYS A 52 -1.34 -7.25 -3.96
N ILE A 53 -2.15 -6.78 -3.02
CA ILE A 53 -3.34 -7.45 -2.53
C ILE A 53 -4.55 -6.64 -3.00
N PHE A 54 -5.55 -7.35 -3.50
CA PHE A 54 -6.88 -6.80 -3.77
C PHE A 54 -7.82 -7.30 -2.67
N LEU A 55 -8.55 -6.40 -2.05
CA LEU A 55 -9.56 -6.73 -1.04
C LEU A 55 -10.89 -6.13 -1.50
N TYR A 56 -11.93 -6.95 -1.57
CA TYR A 56 -13.26 -6.54 -2.01
C TYR A 56 -14.17 -6.26 -0.81
N LYS A 57 -15.21 -5.45 -1.04
CA LYS A 57 -16.10 -4.91 0.01
C LYS A 57 -16.70 -5.96 0.94
N GLU A 58 -17.00 -7.15 0.43
CA GLU A 58 -17.59 -8.27 1.16
C GLU A 58 -16.69 -8.81 2.27
N ASP A 59 -15.38 -8.57 2.19
CA ASP A 59 -14.38 -9.10 3.11
C ASP A 59 -13.74 -8.01 3.99
N PHE A 60 -14.11 -6.73 3.82
CA PHE A 60 -13.51 -5.61 4.56
C PHE A 60 -13.51 -5.81 6.07
N GLU A 61 -14.66 -6.13 6.66
CA GLU A 61 -14.77 -6.22 8.11
C GLU A 61 -14.03 -7.45 8.67
N LYS A 62 -14.06 -8.57 7.95
CA LYS A 62 -13.34 -9.79 8.33
C LYS A 62 -11.83 -9.56 8.29
N PHE A 63 -11.34 -8.95 7.21
CA PHE A 63 -9.92 -8.63 7.03
C PHE A 63 -9.44 -7.61 8.07
N LYS A 64 -10.20 -6.53 8.28
CA LYS A 64 -9.90 -5.51 9.30
C LYS A 64 -9.80 -6.12 10.68
N THR A 65 -10.77 -6.95 11.08
CA THR A 65 -10.78 -7.60 12.40
C THR A 65 -9.54 -8.47 12.58
N ALA A 66 -9.27 -9.38 11.64
CA ALA A 66 -8.12 -10.27 11.69
C ALA A 66 -6.78 -9.51 11.69
N LEU A 67 -6.68 -8.42 10.92
CA LEU A 67 -5.49 -7.58 10.89
C LEU A 67 -5.23 -6.88 12.23
N LEU A 68 -6.27 -6.27 12.82
CA LEU A 68 -6.15 -5.58 14.10
C LEU A 68 -5.82 -6.57 15.23
N GLU A 69 -6.48 -7.72 15.29
CA GLU A 69 -6.16 -8.77 16.27
C GLU A 69 -4.72 -9.26 16.16
N ALA A 70 -4.20 -9.43 14.94
CA ALA A 70 -2.81 -9.83 14.72
C ALA A 70 -1.82 -8.74 15.15
N LEU A 71 -2.13 -7.46 14.92
CA LEU A 71 -1.32 -6.33 15.35
C LEU A 71 -1.29 -6.22 16.88
N ASP A 72 -2.46 -6.31 17.53
CA ASP A 72 -2.59 -6.25 18.99
C ASP A 72 -1.79 -7.39 19.65
N TYR A 73 -1.91 -8.61 19.12
CA TYR A 73 -1.13 -9.75 19.60
C TYR A 73 0.38 -9.51 19.45
N ALA A 74 0.82 -8.98 18.29
CA ALA A 74 2.23 -8.67 18.06
C ALA A 74 2.76 -7.62 19.04
N TYR A 75 1.99 -6.58 19.35
CA TYR A 75 2.38 -5.56 20.34
C TYR A 75 2.54 -6.18 21.72
N ILE A 76 1.60 -7.00 22.17
CA ILE A 76 1.68 -7.70 23.46
C ILE A 76 2.95 -8.56 23.55
N GLU A 77 3.29 -9.30 22.50
CA GLU A 77 4.50 -10.13 22.50
C GLU A 77 5.78 -9.28 22.52
N LEU A 78 5.80 -8.14 21.82
CA LEU A 78 6.94 -7.21 21.83
C LEU A 78 7.12 -6.50 23.18
N GLU A 79 6.03 -6.18 23.88
CA GLU A 79 6.08 -5.62 25.24
C GLU A 79 6.72 -6.57 26.24
N LYS A 80 6.41 -7.87 26.15
CA LYS A 80 6.98 -8.90 27.05
C LYS A 80 8.50 -8.97 26.99
N ILE A 81 9.10 -8.59 25.87
CA ILE A 81 10.55 -8.62 25.65
C ILE A 81 11.18 -7.22 25.66
N ASP A 82 10.44 -6.19 26.09
CA ASP A 82 10.87 -4.78 26.12
C ASP A 82 11.44 -4.29 24.77
N ALA A 83 10.88 -4.78 23.67
CA ALA A 83 11.34 -4.49 22.31
C ALA A 83 10.48 -3.44 21.59
N LEU A 84 9.51 -2.81 22.27
CA LEU A 84 8.79 -1.66 21.74
C LEU A 84 9.59 -0.37 22.00
N PRO A 85 10.04 0.34 20.95
CA PRO A 85 10.60 1.67 21.11
C PRO A 85 9.56 2.60 21.75
N ARG A 86 9.96 3.41 22.74
CA ARG A 86 9.04 4.34 23.46
C ARG A 86 8.36 5.37 22.55
N ASP A 87 8.96 5.59 21.39
CA ASP A 87 8.68 6.60 20.38
C ASP A 87 7.94 6.02 19.15
N TYR A 88 7.54 4.74 19.18
CA TYR A 88 6.84 4.06 18.09
C TYR A 88 5.45 4.65 17.78
N PHE A 89 4.82 5.33 18.75
CA PHE A 89 3.52 6.00 18.61
C PHE A 89 3.62 7.50 18.30
N ALA A 90 4.84 8.04 18.10
CA ALA A 90 5.01 9.42 17.67
C ALA A 90 4.61 9.54 16.19
N SER A 91 3.34 9.87 15.97
CA SER A 91 2.74 10.07 14.66
C SER A 91 3.27 11.31 13.94
N ASP A 92 3.56 11.11 12.65
CA ASP A 92 3.47 12.03 11.51
C ASP A 92 4.28 13.33 11.48
N GLU A 93 5.26 13.40 10.57
CA GLU A 93 5.50 14.56 9.70
C GLU A 93 6.59 14.21 8.66
N GLU A 94 6.20 13.63 7.52
CA GLU A 94 6.83 13.85 6.19
C GLU A 94 5.86 13.33 5.11
N VAL A 95 4.70 13.99 5.05
CA VAL A 95 3.89 14.06 3.83
C VAL A 95 4.58 15.03 2.87
N SER A 96 5.60 14.54 2.17
CA SER A 96 6.04 15.15 0.91
C SER A 96 5.29 14.50 -0.24
N ASP A 97 4.23 15.17 -0.65
CA ASP A 97 3.71 15.07 -2.02
C ASP A 97 4.83 15.47 -3.00
N ILE A 98 4.85 14.78 -4.14
CA ILE A 98 5.73 14.94 -5.31
C ILE A 98 7.05 14.16 -5.22
N ASP A 99 7.04 12.96 -5.83
CA ASP A 99 8.12 12.58 -6.75
C ASP A 99 7.45 12.30 -8.09
N SER A 100 7.54 13.28 -8.98
CA SER A 100 7.36 13.12 -10.41
C SER A 100 8.54 12.31 -10.94
N ASP A 101 8.45 10.98 -10.92
CA ASP A 101 9.25 10.11 -11.78
C ASP A 101 8.81 8.66 -11.55
N ASP A 102 8.00 8.14 -12.46
CA ASP A 102 8.04 6.75 -12.95
C ASP A 102 7.01 6.67 -14.10
N ASN A 103 7.23 7.50 -15.12
CA ASN A 103 6.59 7.39 -16.42
C ASN A 103 7.61 6.70 -17.34
N ALA A 104 7.79 5.41 -17.14
CA ALA A 104 8.61 4.54 -17.99
C ALA A 104 8.09 3.11 -17.89
N ASP A 105 7.00 2.85 -18.63
CA ASP A 105 6.92 1.68 -19.51
C ASP A 105 5.70 1.84 -20.43
N SER A 106 5.90 2.64 -21.49
CA SER A 106 5.20 2.42 -22.74
C SER A 106 5.97 1.35 -23.50
N GLU A 107 5.79 0.07 -23.17
CA GLU A 107 6.15 -1.00 -24.09
C GLU A 107 5.02 -1.15 -25.11
N ASN A 108 5.26 -0.52 -26.27
CA ASN A 108 4.59 -0.85 -27.52
C ASN A 108 4.92 -2.30 -27.90
N ASP A 109 4.01 -3.22 -27.59
CA ASP A 109 3.94 -4.49 -28.32
C ASP A 109 3.03 -4.30 -29.54
N ASP A 110 3.56 -3.56 -30.52
CA ASP A 110 3.21 -3.73 -31.93
C ASP A 110 4.24 -4.66 -32.55
N LYS A 111 3.90 -5.96 -32.62
CA LYS A 111 4.43 -6.85 -33.66
C LYS A 111 3.29 -7.65 -34.23
N GLY A 112 2.83 -7.21 -35.39
CA GLY A 112 1.93 -7.98 -36.25
C GLY A 112 2.46 -9.38 -36.56
N PHE A 113 1.56 -10.35 -36.52
CA PHE A 113 1.01 -11.04 -37.69
C PHE A 113 -0.37 -11.59 -37.32
#